data_AF-A0A1Y3G5P1-F1
#
_entry.id   AF-A0A1Y3G5P1-F1
#
_cell.length_a   1.000
_cell.length_b   1.000
_cell.length_c   1.000
_cell.angle_alpha   90.00
_cell.angle_beta   90.00
_cell.angle_gamma   90.00
#
_symmetry.space_group_name_H-M   'P 1'
#
loop_
_entity.id
_entity.type
_entity.pdbx_description
1 polymer ?
#
loop_
_entity_poly.entity_id
_entity_poly.type
_entity_poly.pdbx_seq_one_letter_code
_entity_poly.pdbx_strand_id
1 'polypeptide(L)' 'MAAQAVAHHGVSIALACRIFGISETCFRYRPRLAAENDRIADLLVGLTQAHRRWGFG' A
#
# COMPACT_ATOMS: atom_id res chain seq x y z
N MET A 1 -10.12 -2.93 -0.39
CA MET A 1 -11.18 -2.00 0.07
C MET A 1 -11.79 -1.21 -1.08
N ALA A 2 -11.26 -0.07 -1.52
CA ALA A 2 -11.88 0.69 -2.62
C ALA A 2 -11.97 -0.08 -3.94
N ALA A 3 -10.88 -0.75 -4.35
CA ALA A 3 -10.87 -1.60 -5.55
C ALA A 3 -11.85 -2.78 -5.45
N GLN A 4 -12.05 -3.32 -4.25
CA GLN A 4 -13.03 -4.40 -4.03
C GLN A 4 -14.45 -3.90 -4.20
N ALA A 5 -14.77 -2.69 -3.71
CA ALA A 5 -16.11 -2.12 -3.89
C ALA A 5 -16.44 -1.91 -5.38
N VAL A 6 -15.49 -1.40 -6.17
CA VAL A 6 -15.66 -1.28 -7.63
C VAL A 6 -15.88 -2.65 -8.27
N ALA A 7 -15.09 -3.66 -7.89
CA ALA A 7 -15.16 -5.00 -8.48
C ALA A 7 -16.44 -5.78 -8.10
N HIS A 8 -16.91 -5.69 -6.86
CA HIS A 8 -18.01 -6.52 -6.36
C HIS A 8 -19.37 -5.82 -6.40
N HIS A 9 -19.39 -4.48 -6.36
CA HIS A 9 -20.63 -3.69 -6.32
C HIS A 9 -20.83 -2.81 -7.55
N GLY A 10 -19.88 -2.80 -8.50
CA GLY A 10 -19.99 -2.03 -9.74
C GLY A 10 -20.05 -0.51 -9.55
N VAL A 11 -19.66 -0.02 -8.37
CA VAL A 11 -19.65 1.43 -8.09
C VAL A 11 -18.55 2.12 -8.88
N SER A 12 -18.77 3.39 -9.23
CA SER A 12 -17.73 4.18 -9.91
C SER A 12 -16.50 4.39 -9.03
N ILE A 13 -15.33 4.55 -9.66
CA ILE A 13 -14.07 4.84 -8.95
C ILE A 13 -14.22 6.10 -8.09
N ALA A 14 -14.87 7.15 -8.63
CA ALA A 14 -15.11 8.38 -7.89
C ALA A 14 -15.96 8.16 -6.62
N LEU A 15 -17.01 7.33 -6.71
CA LEU A 15 -17.84 6.99 -5.55
C LEU A 15 -17.05 6.16 -4.53
N ALA A 16 -16.31 5.15 -4.97
CA ALA A 16 -15.45 4.36 -4.09
C ALA A 16 -14.40 5.24 -3.38
N CYS A 17 -13.73 6.13 -4.10
CA CYS A 17 -12.74 7.04 -3.53
C CYS A 17 -13.32 7.94 -2.45
N ARG A 18 -14.53 8.49 -2.66
CA ARG A 18 -15.24 9.29 -1.64
C ARG A 18 -15.61 8.49 -0.39
N ILE A 19 -16.13 7.28 -0.57
CA ILE A 19 -16.53 6.40 0.55
C ILE A 19 -15.32 6.05 1.42
N PHE A 20 -14.18 5.75 0.80
CA PHE A 20 -12.96 5.32 1.51
C PHE A 20 -11.99 6.46 1.86
N GLY A 21 -12.32 7.71 1.54
CA GLY A 21 -11.49 8.88 1.85
C GLY A 21 -10.12 8.89 1.16
N ILE A 22 -10.01 8.26 -0.02
CA ILE A 22 -8.75 8.20 -0.79
C ILE A 22 -8.85 9.05 -2.06
N SER A 23 -7.71 9.47 -2.59
CA SER A 23 -7.67 10.12 -3.90
C SER A 23 -7.80 9.10 -5.04
N GLU A 24 -8.31 9.56 -6.16
CA GLU A 24 -8.37 8.80 -7.41
C GLU A 24 -6.97 8.40 -7.94
N THR A 25 -5.94 9.17 -7.60
CA THR A 25 -4.54 8.85 -7.90
C THR A 25 -4.02 7.71 -7.05
N CYS A 26 -4.36 7.68 -5.76
CA CYS A 26 -4.08 6.55 -4.86
C CYS A 26 -4.77 5.27 -5.36
N PHE A 27 -6.05 5.36 -5.77
CA PHE A 27 -6.78 4.21 -6.31
C PHE A 27 -6.11 3.60 -7.55
N ARG A 28 -5.61 4.44 -8.47
CA ARG A 28 -4.98 4.00 -9.72
C ARG A 28 -3.52 3.58 -9.55
N TYR A 29 -2.93 3.84 -8.39
CA TYR A 29 -1.54 3.49 -8.15
C TYR A 29 -1.32 1.98 -8.31
N ARG A 30 -0.34 1.62 -9.14
CA ARG A 30 0.14 0.24 -9.30
C ARG A 30 1.60 0.19 -8.91
N PRO A 31 1.99 -0.61 -7.91
CA PRO A 31 3.40 -0.78 -7.57
C PRO A 31 4.12 -1.41 -8.76
N ARG A 32 5.21 -0.77 -9.20
CA ARG A 32 5.95 -1.17 -10.42
C ARG A 32 6.98 -2.27 -10.15
N LEU A 33 7.49 -2.36 -8.92
CA LEU A 33 8.62 -3.21 -8.54
C LEU A 33 8.31 -3.96 -7.25
N ALA A 34 7.15 -4.63 -7.18
CA ALA A 34 6.68 -5.28 -5.96
C ALA A 34 7.72 -6.24 -5.36
N ALA A 35 8.30 -7.14 -6.16
CA ALA A 35 9.31 -8.10 -5.68
C ALA A 35 10.60 -7.45 -5.17
N GLU A 36 11.03 -6.34 -5.80
CA GLU A 36 12.21 -5.60 -5.33
C GLU A 36 11.88 -4.83 -4.05
N ASN A 37 10.70 -4.22 -3.99
CA ASN A 37 10.21 -3.55 -2.79
C ASN A 37 10.10 -4.54 -1.61
N ASP A 38 9.66 -5.77 -1.86
CA ASP A 38 9.60 -6.82 -0.85
C ASP A 38 11.02 -7.17 -0.34
N ARG A 39 11.98 -7.35 -1.26
CA ARG A 39 13.38 -7.58 -0.88
C ARG A 39 13.97 -6.41 -0.09
N ILE A 40 13.68 -5.17 -0.50
CA ILE A 40 14.11 -3.97 0.22
C ILE A 40 13.49 -3.94 1.62
N ALA A 41 12.19 -4.26 1.73
CA ALA A 41 11.50 -4.32 3.02
C ALA A 41 12.14 -5.34 3.95
N ASP A 42 12.45 -6.55 3.46
CA ASP A 42 13.13 -7.59 4.24
C ASP A 42 14.51 -7.13 4.72
N LEU A 43 15.29 -6.46 3.85
CA LEU A 43 16.59 -5.90 4.21
C LEU A 43 16.46 -4.81 5.29
N LEU A 44 15.48 -3.92 5.17
CA LEU A 44 15.23 -2.85 6.14
C LEU A 44 14.83 -3.42 7.50
N VAL A 45 13.95 -4.43 7.53
CA VAL A 45 13.57 -5.13 8.77
C VAL A 45 14.78 -5.83 9.38
N GLY A 46 15.62 -6.50 8.58
CA GLY A 46 16.86 -7.10 9.06
C GLY A 46 17.80 -6.08 9.70
N LEU A 47 17.94 -4.90 9.08
CA LEU A 47 18.76 -3.82 9.62
C LEU A 47 18.22 -3.28 10.95
N THR A 48 16.91 -3.05 11.08
CA THR A 48 16.32 -2.55 12.33
C THR A 48 16.44 -3.56 13.46
N GLN A 49 16.31 -4.86 13.15
CA GLN A 49 16.54 -5.94 14.12
C GLN A 49 18.01 -6.04 14.53
N ALA A 50 18.96 -5.89 13.61
CA ALA A 50 20.39 -5.90 13.89
C ALA A 50 20.83 -4.68 14.73
N HIS A 51 20.22 -3.51 14.47
CA HIS A 51 20.55 -2.24 15.11
C HIS A 51 19.47 -1.76 16.08
N ARG A 52 19.19 -2.55 17.13
CA ARG A 52 18.15 -2.26 18.15
C ARG A 52 18.27 -0.91 18.87
N ARG A 53 19.41 -0.21 18.78
CA ARG A 53 19.63 1.12 19.39
C ARG A 53 19.11 2.28 18.54
N TRP A 54 18.67 2.03 17.31
CA TRP A 54 18.20 3.08 16.41
C TRP A 54 16.77 3.57 16.71
N GLY A 55 16.08 2.97 17.69
CA GLY A 55 14.75 3.43 18.12
C GLY A 55 13.59 3.00 17.21
N PHE A 56 13.79 1.97 16.38
CA PHE A 56 12.77 1.37 15.52
C PHE A 56 12.01 0.22 16.19
N GLY A 57 12.13 0.08 17.52
CA GLY A 57 11.47 -0.96 18.33
C GLY A 57 10.93 -0.38 19.62
#